data_AF-A0A936EIM6-F1
#
_entry.id   AF-A0A936EIM6-F1
#
_cell.length_a   1.000
_cell.length_b   1.000
_cell.length_c   1.000
_cell.angle_alpha   90.00
_cell.angle_beta   90.00
_cell.angle_gamma   90.00
#
_symmetry.space_group_name_H-M   'P 1'
#
loop_
_entity.id
_entity.type
_entity.pdbx_description
1 polymer ?
#
loop_
_entity_poly.entity_id
_entity_poly.type
_entity_poly.pdbx_seq_one_letter_code
_entity_poly.pdbx_strand_id
1 'polypeptide(L)'
;MTLPPRRFTLQRRGSVVLLLLGLALWPGAAAAGDNAPKNAGSPPTKSDRPALQVGMSAEQVSACIGKPHKVKALKQKQEGVQSEVWFYSYRVPAGMRNVAIGTRDDAPYVDASGIRRMTQLPVFQQVQDYVTETTELLMVNGTLAATKRYRQASHGSF
;
A
#
# COMPACT_ATOMS: atom_id res chain seq x y z
N MET A 1 21.83 34.03 -19.47
CA MET A 1 20.48 34.17 -18.87
C MET A 1 20.48 33.39 -17.56
N THR A 2 20.53 34.10 -16.44
CA THR A 2 20.76 33.55 -15.10
C THR A 2 19.48 33.74 -14.30
N LEU A 3 18.84 32.64 -13.89
CA LEU A 3 17.59 32.69 -13.12
C LEU A 3 17.87 32.95 -11.63
N PRO A 4 17.09 33.80 -10.94
CA PRO A 4 17.30 34.10 -9.53
C PRO A 4 16.82 32.97 -8.61
N PRO A 5 17.40 32.83 -7.40
CA PRO A 5 17.00 31.81 -6.44
C PRO A 5 15.65 32.12 -5.78
N ARG A 6 14.73 31.14 -5.80
CA ARG A 6 13.46 31.19 -5.07
C ARG A 6 13.71 30.97 -3.57
N ARG A 7 13.42 31.99 -2.75
CA ARG A 7 13.36 31.88 -1.29
C ARG A 7 12.03 31.23 -0.89
N PHE A 8 12.09 30.08 -0.24
CA PHE A 8 10.93 29.46 0.41
C PHE A 8 10.87 29.94 1.86
N THR A 9 9.87 30.74 2.20
CA THR A 9 9.54 31.10 3.58
C THR A 9 8.70 30.00 4.22
N LEU A 10 9.27 29.33 5.23
CA LEU A 10 8.61 28.30 6.02
C LEU A 10 7.64 28.94 7.02
N GLN A 11 6.34 28.93 6.72
CA GLN A 11 5.31 29.46 7.61
C GLN A 11 5.04 28.45 8.74
N ARG A 12 5.73 28.64 9.87
CA ARG A 12 5.52 27.92 11.13
C ARG A 12 4.18 28.38 11.72
N ARG A 13 3.10 27.61 11.49
CA ARG A 13 1.86 27.74 12.25
C ARG A 13 1.86 26.71 13.37
N GLY A 14 2.16 27.19 14.57
CA GLY A 14 1.82 26.47 15.79
C GLY A 14 0.31 26.50 15.98
N SER A 15 -0.29 25.34 16.21
CA SER A 15 -1.66 25.24 16.71
C SER A 15 -1.61 24.63 18.09
N VAL A 16 -2.11 25.42 19.03
CA VAL A 16 -2.22 25.17 20.45
C VAL A 16 -3.40 24.24 20.74
N VAL A 17 -3.15 23.34 21.68
CA VAL A 17 -4.01 22.48 22.49
C VAL A 17 -5.41 23.06 22.77
N LEU A 18 -6.47 22.23 22.66
CA LEU A 18 -7.58 22.28 23.61
C LEU A 18 -8.14 20.87 23.86
N LEU A 19 -7.89 20.39 25.08
CA LEU A 19 -8.37 19.15 25.65
C LEU A 19 -9.72 19.44 26.32
N LEU A 20 -10.83 18.91 25.81
CA LEU A 20 -12.13 18.97 26.48
C LEU A 20 -12.50 17.57 26.99
N LEU A 21 -12.23 17.39 28.28
CA LEU A 21 -12.68 16.30 29.13
C LEU A 21 -14.19 16.49 29.38
N GLY A 22 -15.01 15.56 28.93
CA GLY A 22 -16.46 15.55 29.17
C GLY A 22 -16.94 14.13 29.45
N LEU A 23 -16.69 13.61 30.66
CA LEU A 23 -17.33 12.41 31.17
C LEU A 23 -18.78 12.74 31.54
N ALA A 24 -19.72 12.41 30.66
CA ALA A 24 -21.12 12.29 31.03
C ALA A 24 -21.36 10.87 31.58
N LEU A 25 -21.58 10.77 32.90
CA LEU A 25 -22.18 9.60 33.53
C LEU A 25 -23.64 9.49 33.09
N TRP A 26 -23.99 8.40 32.41
CA TRP A 26 -25.38 8.03 32.13
C TRP A 26 -25.65 6.63 32.69
N PRO A 27 -26.47 6.48 33.75
CA PRO A 27 -27.04 5.20 34.13
C PRO A 27 -28.42 5.07 33.48
N GLY A 28 -28.62 4.04 32.66
CA GLY A 28 -29.87 3.86 31.91
C GLY A 28 -30.08 2.43 31.42
N ALA A 29 -30.67 1.62 32.29
CA ALA A 29 -31.60 0.50 32.06
C ALA A 29 -31.52 -0.35 30.78
N ALA A 30 -31.19 -1.63 31.02
CA ALA A 30 -31.88 -2.87 30.64
C ALA A 30 -32.67 -2.98 29.30
N ALA A 31 -32.40 -4.14 28.67
CA ALA A 31 -33.27 -4.96 27.84
C ALA A 31 -33.47 -4.58 26.36
N ALA A 32 -32.83 -5.33 25.47
CA ALA A 32 -33.51 -6.17 24.46
C ALA A 32 -32.43 -6.93 23.67
N GLY A 33 -32.66 -8.22 23.46
CA GLY A 33 -31.79 -9.06 22.66
C GLY A 33 -31.75 -8.59 21.22
N ASP A 34 -30.54 -8.42 20.70
CA ASP A 34 -30.27 -8.42 19.27
C ASP A 34 -28.99 -9.21 19.07
N ASN A 35 -29.13 -10.45 18.61
CA ASN A 35 -28.04 -11.23 18.04
C ASN A 35 -27.68 -10.60 16.69
N ALA A 36 -27.01 -9.44 16.74
CA ALA A 36 -26.35 -8.89 15.58
C ALA A 36 -25.13 -9.77 15.27
N PRO A 37 -25.00 -10.32 14.05
CA PRO A 37 -23.81 -11.07 13.69
C PRO A 37 -22.60 -10.15 13.87
N LYS A 38 -21.65 -10.64 14.67
CA LYS A 38 -20.28 -10.10 14.80
C LYS A 38 -19.82 -9.70 13.40
N ASN A 39 -19.88 -8.39 13.11
CA ASN A 39 -19.52 -7.85 11.81
C ASN A 39 -18.07 -8.23 11.59
N ALA A 40 -17.86 -9.19 10.69
CA ALA A 40 -16.55 -9.72 10.36
C ALA A 40 -15.66 -8.53 10.00
N GLY A 41 -14.53 -8.44 10.69
CA GLY A 41 -13.63 -7.29 10.64
C GLY A 41 -13.46 -6.78 9.22
N SER A 42 -13.77 -5.50 9.03
CA SER A 42 -13.43 -4.81 7.80
C SER A 42 -11.97 -5.13 7.46
N PRO A 43 -11.65 -5.54 6.23
CA PRO A 43 -10.28 -5.85 5.86
C PRO A 43 -9.42 -4.62 6.19
N PRO A 44 -8.24 -4.79 6.82
CA PRO A 44 -7.40 -3.68 7.21
C PRO A 44 -7.18 -2.79 6.00
N THR A 45 -7.73 -1.58 6.04
CA THR A 45 -7.50 -0.56 5.03
C THR A 45 -5.99 -0.35 4.97
N LYS A 46 -5.43 -0.23 3.75
CA LYS A 46 -3.98 -0.05 3.47
C LYS A 46 -3.29 1.09 4.27
N SER A 47 -4.05 1.86 5.04
CA SER A 47 -3.65 2.93 5.94
C SER A 47 -3.10 2.48 7.30
N ASP A 48 -3.32 1.24 7.73
CA ASP A 48 -2.97 0.83 9.12
C ASP A 48 -1.55 0.29 9.30
N ARG A 49 -0.69 0.41 8.28
CA ARG A 49 0.72 0.07 8.48
C ARG A 49 1.37 1.16 9.32
N PRO A 50 1.89 0.84 10.52
CA PRO A 50 2.53 1.82 11.38
C PRO A 50 3.65 2.53 10.60
N ALA A 51 3.63 3.86 10.61
CA ALA A 51 4.64 4.66 9.94
C ALA A 51 5.99 4.42 10.63
N LEU A 52 6.98 3.95 9.86
CA LEU A 52 8.36 3.83 10.34
C LEU A 52 8.91 5.23 10.65
N GLN A 53 9.47 5.40 11.84
CA GLN A 53 10.07 6.65 12.27
C GLN A 53 11.58 6.49 12.43
N VAL A 54 12.32 7.51 12.00
CA VAL A 54 13.77 7.58 12.22
C VAL A 54 14.05 7.53 13.73
N GLY A 55 15.03 6.72 14.13
CA GLY A 55 15.39 6.45 15.52
C GLY A 55 14.77 5.17 16.10
N MET A 56 13.82 4.53 15.41
CA MET A 56 13.30 3.22 15.86
C MET A 56 14.42 2.18 15.93
N SER A 57 14.37 1.30 16.93
CA SER A 57 15.31 0.18 17.04
C SER A 57 15.03 -0.89 15.98
N ALA A 58 16.04 -1.69 15.65
CA ALA A 58 15.92 -2.83 14.75
C ALA A 58 14.78 -3.80 15.13
N GLU A 59 14.58 -4.00 16.44
CA GLU A 59 13.52 -4.83 16.99
C GLU A 59 12.13 -4.22 16.76
N GLN A 60 11.99 -2.91 17.02
CA GLN A 60 10.74 -2.18 16.76
C GLN A 60 10.39 -2.20 15.28
N VAL A 61 11.38 -1.95 14.40
CA VAL A 61 11.19 -2.04 12.95
C VAL A 61 10.73 -3.45 12.56
N SER A 62 11.41 -4.49 13.07
CA SER A 62 11.04 -5.88 12.78
C SER A 62 9.65 -6.25 13.29
N ALA A 63 9.22 -5.70 14.43
CA ALA A 63 7.87 -5.88 14.95
C ALA A 63 6.82 -5.17 14.10
N CYS A 64 7.14 -3.99 13.54
CA CYS A 64 6.21 -3.21 12.73
C CYS A 64 5.98 -3.78 11.32
N ILE A 65 7.04 -4.24 10.65
CA ILE A 65 6.98 -4.64 9.22
C ILE A 65 7.43 -6.08 8.93
N GLY A 66 7.86 -6.81 9.96
CA GLY A 66 8.36 -8.17 9.83
C GLY A 66 9.87 -8.25 9.54
N LYS A 67 10.32 -9.44 9.16
CA LYS A 67 11.73 -9.71 8.86
C LYS A 67 12.11 -9.20 7.46
N PRO A 68 13.30 -8.60 7.29
CA PRO A 68 13.77 -8.19 5.96
C PRO A 68 14.01 -9.39 5.06
N HIS A 69 13.78 -9.22 3.76
CA HIS A 69 14.11 -10.26 2.76
C HIS A 69 15.62 -10.40 2.58
N LYS A 70 16.35 -9.29 2.72
CA LYS A 70 17.80 -9.25 2.60
C LYS A 70 18.38 -8.19 3.52
N VAL A 71 19.49 -8.51 4.15
CA VAL A 71 20.30 -7.58 4.94
C VAL A 71 21.68 -7.49 4.29
N LYS A 72 22.16 -6.27 4.06
CA LYS A 72 23.49 -6.01 3.49
C LYS A 72 24.28 -5.11 4.44
N ALA A 73 25.31 -5.66 5.07
CA ALA A 73 26.27 -4.86 5.82
C ALA A 73 27.06 -3.95 4.87
N LEU A 74 27.23 -2.69 5.27
CA LEU A 74 28.04 -1.72 4.54
C LEU A 74 29.46 -1.72 5.13
N LYS A 75 30.47 -1.74 4.24
CA LYS A 75 31.85 -1.55 4.66
C LYS A 75 32.02 -0.11 5.15
N GLN A 76 32.30 0.01 6.42
CA GLN A 76 32.50 1.27 7.12
C GLN A 76 33.95 1.72 7.02
N LYS A 77 34.17 3.02 6.86
CA LYS A 77 35.51 3.62 6.97
C LYS A 77 35.85 4.02 8.40
N GLN A 78 34.85 4.16 9.26
CA GLN A 78 34.99 4.62 10.63
C GLN A 78 34.84 3.44 11.59
N GLU A 79 35.76 3.34 12.54
CA GLU A 79 35.77 2.26 13.53
C GLU A 79 34.62 2.44 14.53
N GLY A 80 33.97 1.34 14.91
CA GLY A 80 32.88 1.34 15.90
C GLY A 80 31.49 1.70 15.36
N VAL A 81 31.35 2.07 14.09
CA VAL A 81 30.03 2.28 13.48
C VAL A 81 29.65 1.07 12.65
N GLN A 82 28.50 0.47 12.94
CA GLN A 82 27.92 -0.63 12.17
C GLN A 82 26.78 -0.08 11.32
N SER A 83 26.82 -0.28 10.00
CA SER A 83 25.69 0.06 9.14
C SER A 83 25.24 -1.11 8.30
N GLU A 84 23.93 -1.25 8.22
CA GLU A 84 23.27 -2.29 7.45
C GLU A 84 22.16 -1.66 6.62
N VAL A 85 21.95 -2.20 5.42
CA VAL A 85 20.78 -1.86 4.60
C VAL A 85 19.87 -3.08 4.61
N TRP A 86 18.65 -2.86 5.09
CA TRP A 86 17.60 -3.87 5.13
C TRP A 86 16.66 -3.64 3.95
N PHE A 87 16.42 -4.71 3.18
CA PHE A 87 15.57 -4.68 1.99
C PHE A 87 14.29 -5.46 2.26
N TYR A 88 13.17 -4.79 2.03
CA TYR A 88 11.84 -5.36 2.09
C TYR A 88 11.20 -5.26 0.71
N SER A 89 10.56 -6.32 0.23
CA SER A 89 9.92 -6.34 -1.08
C SER A 89 8.53 -6.95 -0.96
N TYR A 90 7.51 -6.22 -1.38
CA TYR A 90 6.12 -6.67 -1.30
C TYR A 90 5.46 -6.51 -2.67
N ARG A 91 4.70 -7.52 -3.09
CA ARG A 91 3.79 -7.39 -4.24
C ARG A 91 2.51 -6.73 -3.76
N VAL A 92 2.18 -5.58 -4.33
CA VAL A 92 0.97 -4.83 -4.02
C VAL A 92 0.07 -4.85 -5.25
N PRO A 93 -1.22 -5.20 -5.11
CA PRO A 93 -2.15 -5.13 -6.22
C PRO A 93 -2.29 -3.68 -6.68
N ALA A 94 -2.06 -3.46 -7.96
CA ALA A 94 -2.00 -2.14 -8.59
C ALA A 94 -3.30 -1.82 -9.33
N GLY A 95 -3.95 -2.82 -9.91
CA GLY A 95 -5.20 -2.67 -10.63
C GLY A 95 -5.72 -3.99 -11.15
N MET A 96 -6.92 -3.93 -11.72
CA MET A 96 -7.50 -5.02 -12.49
C MET A 96 -7.86 -4.47 -13.86
N ARG A 97 -7.59 -5.25 -14.91
CA ARG A 97 -7.95 -4.91 -16.28
C ARG A 97 -8.63 -6.09 -16.94
N ASN A 98 -9.63 -5.80 -17.77
CA ASN A 98 -10.28 -6.81 -18.60
C ASN A 98 -9.54 -6.85 -19.93
N VAL A 99 -8.96 -8.00 -20.25
CA VAL A 99 -8.24 -8.23 -21.50
C VAL A 99 -9.10 -9.15 -22.36
N ALA A 100 -9.32 -8.78 -23.63
CA ALA A 100 -10.00 -9.66 -24.57
C ALA A 100 -9.08 -10.86 -24.88
N ILE A 101 -9.54 -12.07 -24.57
CA ILE A 101 -8.77 -13.32 -24.77
C ILE A 101 -9.21 -14.11 -25.99
N GLY A 102 -10.28 -13.67 -26.65
CA GLY A 102 -10.78 -14.29 -27.87
C GLY A 102 -12.16 -13.78 -28.23
N THR A 103 -12.80 -14.46 -29.18
CA THR A 103 -14.17 -14.19 -29.61
C THR A 103 -14.99 -15.46 -29.50
N ARG A 104 -16.25 -15.33 -29.11
CA ARG A 104 -17.26 -16.37 -29.16
C ARG A 104 -18.20 -16.05 -30.32
N ASP A 105 -18.42 -17.02 -31.19
CA ASP A 105 -19.46 -16.93 -32.20
C ASP A 105 -20.82 -17.19 -31.54
N ASP A 106 -21.76 -16.25 -31.71
CA ASP A 106 -23.16 -16.52 -31.41
C ASP A 106 -23.80 -17.36 -32.51
N ALA A 107 -24.87 -18.08 -32.13
CA ALA A 107 -25.62 -18.89 -33.08
C ALA A 107 -26.07 -18.00 -34.27
N PRO A 108 -25.86 -18.47 -35.52
CA PRO A 108 -26.19 -17.68 -36.68
C PRO A 108 -27.70 -17.42 -36.72
N TYR A 109 -28.08 -16.15 -36.87
CA TYR A 109 -29.48 -15.75 -36.98
C TYR A 109 -29.76 -15.17 -38.36
N VAL A 110 -31.02 -15.20 -38.77
CA VAL A 110 -31.48 -14.59 -40.02
C VAL A 110 -32.02 -13.21 -39.69
N ASP A 111 -31.48 -12.18 -40.33
CA ASP A 111 -31.97 -10.82 -40.14
C ASP A 111 -33.31 -10.59 -40.87
N ALA A 112 -33.96 -9.44 -40.65
CA ALA A 112 -35.24 -9.11 -41.29
C ALA A 112 -35.17 -9.03 -42.83
N SER A 113 -33.96 -8.97 -43.39
CA SER A 113 -33.66 -8.97 -44.84
C SER A 113 -33.40 -10.38 -45.39
N GLY A 114 -33.52 -11.43 -44.57
CA GLY A 114 -33.29 -12.82 -44.98
C GLY A 114 -31.82 -13.21 -45.06
N ILE A 115 -30.89 -12.34 -44.62
CA ILE A 115 -29.44 -12.61 -44.66
C ILE A 115 -29.03 -13.30 -43.37
N ARG A 116 -28.34 -14.45 -43.50
CA ARG A 116 -27.74 -15.15 -42.36
C ARG A 116 -26.54 -14.34 -41.85
N ARG A 117 -26.62 -13.83 -40.62
CA ARG A 117 -25.54 -13.11 -39.95
C ARG A 117 -24.99 -13.92 -38.78
N MET A 118 -23.70 -13.74 -38.54
CA MET A 118 -22.99 -14.30 -37.38
C MET A 118 -22.38 -13.13 -36.61
N THR A 119 -22.67 -13.04 -35.31
CA THR A 119 -22.11 -12.02 -34.44
C THR A 119 -20.96 -12.63 -33.65
N GLN A 120 -19.81 -11.97 -33.69
CA GLN A 120 -18.65 -12.33 -32.86
C GLN A 120 -18.61 -11.43 -31.64
N LEU A 121 -18.74 -12.03 -30.45
CA LEU A 121 -18.65 -11.33 -29.18
C LEU A 121 -17.28 -11.55 -28.55
N PRO A 122 -16.56 -10.49 -28.14
CA PRO A 122 -15.29 -10.65 -27.44
C PRO A 122 -15.49 -11.28 -26.06
N VAL A 123 -14.65 -12.25 -25.73
CA VAL A 123 -14.57 -12.85 -24.39
C VAL A 123 -13.48 -12.13 -23.62
N PHE A 124 -13.83 -11.56 -22.48
CA PHE A 124 -12.90 -10.85 -21.61
C PHE A 124 -12.46 -11.74 -20.44
N GLN A 125 -11.18 -11.68 -20.11
CA GLN A 125 -10.63 -12.22 -18.87
C GLN A 125 -10.16 -11.07 -17.99
N GLN A 126 -10.50 -11.14 -16.70
CA GLN A 126 -10.02 -10.20 -15.72
C GLN A 126 -8.60 -10.59 -15.28
N VAL A 127 -7.63 -9.72 -15.58
CA VAL A 127 -6.23 -9.89 -15.21
C VAL A 127 -5.91 -8.90 -14.09
N GLN A 128 -5.27 -9.39 -13.03
CA GLN A 128 -4.84 -8.55 -11.91
C GLN A 128 -3.37 -8.15 -12.08
N ASP A 129 -3.13 -6.84 -12.11
CA ASP A 129 -1.79 -6.28 -12.22
C ASP A 129 -1.19 -6.07 -10.82
N TYR A 130 0.09 -6.38 -10.69
CA TYR A 130 0.86 -6.23 -9.45
C TYR A 130 2.02 -5.26 -9.64
N VAL A 131 2.26 -4.42 -8.64
CA VAL A 131 3.45 -3.58 -8.53
C VAL A 131 4.31 -4.12 -7.40
N THR A 132 5.61 -4.20 -7.62
CA THR A 132 6.55 -4.56 -6.57
C THR A 132 7.00 -3.29 -5.86
N GLU A 133 6.69 -3.19 -4.57
CA GLU A 133 7.18 -2.13 -3.70
C GLU A 133 8.41 -2.62 -2.96
N THR A 134 9.55 -1.95 -3.17
CA THR A 134 10.78 -2.23 -2.45
C THR A 134 11.06 -1.09 -1.47
N THR A 135 11.23 -1.43 -0.20
CA THR A 135 11.63 -0.48 0.85
C THR A 135 13.04 -0.82 1.32
N GLU A 136 13.93 0.16 1.25
CA GLU A 136 15.29 0.12 1.76
C GLU A 136 15.33 0.90 3.07
N LEU A 137 15.78 0.26 4.13
CA LEU A 137 15.99 0.88 5.43
C LEU A 137 17.49 0.89 5.74
N LEU A 138 18.02 2.06 6.05
CA LEU A 138 19.40 2.19 6.52
C LEU A 138 19.40 2.11 8.05
N MET A 139 20.01 1.06 8.57
CA MET A 139 20.24 0.86 9.99
C MET A 139 21.66 1.29 10.34
N VAL A 140 21.81 2.08 11.40
CA VAL A 140 23.10 2.50 11.94
C VAL A 140 23.10 2.18 13.43
N ASN A 141 24.06 1.37 13.88
CA ASN A 141 24.17 0.90 15.26
C ASN A 141 22.84 0.35 15.82
N GLY A 142 22.11 -0.42 15.00
CA GLY A 142 20.82 -1.00 15.39
C GLY A 142 19.63 -0.05 15.39
N THR A 143 19.79 1.19 14.92
CA THR A 143 18.70 2.19 14.85
C THR A 143 18.42 2.63 13.41
N LEU A 144 17.15 2.95 13.11
CA LEU A 144 16.72 3.37 11.79
C LEU A 144 17.20 4.80 11.51
N ALA A 145 18.13 4.98 10.59
CA ALA A 145 18.66 6.29 10.23
C ALA A 145 17.93 6.90 9.03
N ALA A 146 17.60 6.10 8.01
CA ALA A 146 16.93 6.58 6.81
C ALA A 146 16.03 5.51 6.18
N THR A 147 15.03 5.98 5.44
CA THR A 147 14.11 5.11 4.70
C THR A 147 14.02 5.58 3.25
N LYS A 148 13.99 4.63 2.32
CA LYS A 148 13.77 4.92 0.90
C LYS A 148 12.82 3.88 0.33
N ARG A 149 11.84 4.34 -0.46
CA ARG A 149 10.80 3.49 -1.05
C ARG A 149 10.81 3.64 -2.56
N TYR A 150 10.68 2.53 -3.26
CA TYR A 150 10.60 2.47 -4.71
C TYR A 150 9.43 1.58 -5.12
N ARG A 151 8.80 1.96 -6.23
CA ARG A 151 7.77 1.17 -6.88
C ARG A 151 8.27 0.78 -8.26
N GLN A 152 8.33 -0.51 -8.53
CA GLN A 152 8.62 -1.02 -9.85
C GLN A 152 7.35 -1.67 -10.39
N ALA A 153 6.81 -1.12 -11.47
CA ALA A 153 5.73 -1.74 -12.21
C ALA A 153 6.30 -2.99 -12.89
N SER A 154 5.99 -4.16 -12.35
CA SER A 154 6.25 -5.43 -13.04
C SER A 154 5.06 -5.73 -13.93
N HIS A 155 5.23 -5.64 -15.25
CA HIS A 155 4.32 -6.29 -16.17
C HIS A 155 4.57 -7.80 -16.07
N GLY A 156 3.87 -8.45 -15.14
CA GLY A 156 3.83 -9.90 -15.10
C GLY A 156 2.95 -10.38 -16.25
N SER A 157 3.56 -10.70 -17.39
CA SER A 157 2.97 -11.66 -18.33
C SER A 157 3.05 -13.03 -17.67
N PHE A 158 1.92 -13.51 -17.16
CA PHE A 158 1.75 -14.90 -16.73
C PHE A 158 1.69 -15.82 -17.94
#